data_AF-A0A7N2LT18-F1
#
_entry.id   AF-A0A7N2LT18-F1
#
_cell.length_a   1.000
_cell.length_b   1.000
_cell.length_c   1.000
_cell.angle_alpha   90.00
_cell.angle_beta   90.00
_cell.angle_gamma   90.00
#
_symmetry.space_group_name_H-M   'P 1'
#
loop_
_entity.id
_entity.type
_entity.pdbx_description
1 polymer ?
#
loop_
_entity_poly.entity_id
_entity_poly.type
_entity_poly.pdbx_seq_one_letter_code
_entity_poly.pdbx_strand_id
1 'polypeptide(L)'
;MEIEVKIYSLKSQAWKKVDEQWKDVEKHLPNKLPVMLSQNPTASLNGAVHWLIVPICGNPNPVSELHSVLAFDIVNEKMRVYKIPVQLKNDNNRSNTSLGVLGGCLCFVVNVQNAKDMYYEVWLMKKYGVESSWTKVYKIEKGAMPEAFWSIEPLIFSGNGKKVLFRGIHFGRVKFIWYDVEKKRGKSVKIQNFPAMFTSSVTSIGSLLLLDGDNDVIGPRQNKRTRSERRR
;
A
#
# COMPACT_ATOMS: atom_id res chain seq x y z
N MET A 1 13.77 -0.65 20.26
CA MET A 1 13.81 0.29 19.12
C MET A 1 12.76 1.35 19.39
N GLU A 2 13.04 2.63 19.16
CA GLU A 2 12.05 3.69 19.31
C GLU A 2 11.49 4.04 17.93
N ILE A 3 10.18 3.90 17.74
CA ILE A 3 9.49 4.40 16.54
C ILE A 3 8.90 5.75 16.88
N GLU A 4 9.33 6.77 16.15
CA GLU A 4 8.79 8.11 16.26
C GLU A 4 7.95 8.43 15.02
N VAL A 5 6.73 8.92 15.22
CA VAL A 5 5.86 9.43 14.16
C VAL A 5 5.70 10.94 14.33
N LYS A 6 6.00 11.67 13.25
CA LYS A 6 5.83 13.11 13.16
C LYS A 6 4.95 13.45 11.96
N ILE A 7 4.00 14.37 12.16
CA ILE A 7 3.12 14.89 11.12
C ILE A 7 3.54 16.33 10.82
N TYR A 8 3.76 16.65 9.55
CA TYR A 8 3.90 18.04 9.12
C TYR A 8 2.55 18.61 8.71
N SER A 9 2.16 19.72 9.33
CA SER A 9 0.94 20.45 8.97
C SER A 9 1.31 21.66 8.12
N LEU A 10 0.77 21.74 6.90
CA LEU A 10 0.95 22.91 6.03
C LEU A 10 0.29 24.17 6.64
N LYS A 11 -0.87 24.02 7.29
CA LYS A 11 -1.61 25.13 7.90
C LYS A 11 -0.83 25.82 9.01
N SER A 12 -0.10 25.06 9.82
CA SER A 12 0.72 25.58 10.92
C SER A 12 2.21 25.66 10.59
N GLN A 13 2.61 25.21 9.39
CA GLN A 13 3.99 25.11 8.92
C GLN A 13 4.95 24.45 9.92
N ALA A 14 4.45 23.47 10.69
CA ALA A 14 5.16 22.90 11.82
C ALA A 14 5.06 21.38 11.85
N TRP A 15 6.09 20.75 12.40
CA TRP A 15 6.09 19.33 12.76
C TRP A 15 5.45 19.15 14.12
N LYS A 16 4.45 18.27 14.19
CA LYS A 16 3.86 17.78 15.43
C LYS A 16 4.35 16.35 15.68
N LYS A 17 4.93 16.09 16.86
CA LYS A 17 5.18 14.72 17.32
C LYS A 17 3.85 14.12 17.77
N VAL A 18 3.57 12.91 17.33
CA VAL A 18 2.41 12.15 17.80
C VAL A 18 2.79 11.46 19.11
N ASP A 19 1.90 11.45 20.09
CA ASP A 19 2.11 10.82 21.39
C ASP A 19 2.61 9.37 21.24
N GLU A 20 3.40 8.92 22.22
CA GLU A 20 4.11 7.62 22.23
C GLU A 20 3.17 6.41 22.31
N GLN A 21 2.37 6.17 21.26
CA GLN A 21 1.49 5.01 21.15
C GLN A 21 2.23 3.72 20.81
N TRP A 22 3.47 3.83 20.32
CA TRP A 22 4.28 2.67 19.93
C TRP A 22 4.48 1.68 21.07
N LYS A 23 4.70 2.16 22.30
CA LYS A 23 4.89 1.30 23.48
C LYS A 23 3.69 0.41 23.75
N ASP A 24 2.49 0.88 23.47
CA ASP A 24 1.27 0.07 23.62
C ASP A 24 1.09 -0.89 22.45
N VAL A 25 1.43 -0.48 21.24
CA VAL A 25 1.46 -1.36 20.07
C VAL A 25 2.44 -2.53 20.28
N GLU A 26 3.65 -2.23 20.74
CA GLU A 26 4.72 -3.21 20.93
C GLU A 26 4.34 -4.32 21.92
N LYS A 27 3.56 -4.00 22.97
CA LYS A 27 3.02 -5.01 23.91
C LYS A 27 2.15 -6.07 23.25
N HIS A 28 1.50 -5.73 22.14
CA HIS A 28 0.59 -6.61 21.41
C HIS A 28 1.25 -7.31 20.22
N LEU A 29 2.53 -7.02 19.94
CA LEU A 29 3.25 -7.70 18.87
C LEU A 29 3.63 -9.14 19.29
N PRO A 30 3.57 -10.10 18.36
CA PRO A 30 4.01 -11.46 18.63
C PRO A 30 5.48 -11.49 19.06
N ASN A 31 5.79 -12.30 20.07
CA ASN A 31 7.13 -12.72 20.49
C ASN A 31 8.12 -11.64 20.99
N LYS A 32 7.70 -10.36 21.18
CA LYS A 32 8.52 -9.25 21.72
C LYS A 32 9.92 -9.10 21.08
N LEU A 33 10.11 -9.64 19.87
CA LEU A 33 11.40 -9.63 19.20
C LEU A 33 11.67 -8.24 18.61
N PRO A 34 12.94 -7.87 18.38
CA PRO A 34 13.27 -6.65 17.69
C PRO A 34 12.65 -6.64 16.28
N VAL A 35 11.84 -5.62 16.01
CA VAL A 35 11.19 -5.39 14.71
C VAL A 35 11.62 -4.05 14.12
N MET A 36 11.45 -3.90 12.81
CA MET A 36 11.64 -2.66 12.06
C MET A 36 10.44 -2.42 11.15
N LEU A 37 10.15 -1.15 10.83
CA LEU A 37 9.19 -0.83 9.76
C LEU A 37 9.88 -0.93 8.40
N SER A 38 9.15 -1.39 7.39
CA SER A 38 9.62 -1.35 6.00
C SER A 38 10.08 0.07 5.64
N GLN A 39 11.24 0.17 4.99
CA GLN A 39 11.94 1.44 4.71
C GLN A 39 11.13 2.47 3.88
N ASN A 40 9.99 2.07 3.31
CA ASN A 40 9.04 2.97 2.68
C ASN A 40 7.65 2.75 3.30
N PRO A 41 6.82 3.80 3.50
CA PRO A 41 5.40 3.60 3.79
C PRO A 41 4.79 2.86 2.62
N THR A 42 4.15 1.74 2.92
CA THR A 42 3.64 0.81 1.93
C THR A 42 2.11 0.86 2.03
N ALA A 43 1.50 1.66 1.15
CA ALA A 43 0.08 1.98 1.08
C ALA A 43 -0.42 3.15 1.95
N SER A 44 -1.25 4.02 1.37
CA SER A 44 -2.18 4.84 2.15
C SER A 44 -3.59 4.68 1.62
N LEU A 45 -4.52 4.46 2.52
CA LEU A 45 -5.91 4.10 2.23
C LEU A 45 -6.79 4.61 3.38
N ASN A 46 -7.94 5.19 3.07
CA ASN A 46 -8.92 5.65 4.06
C ASN A 46 -8.34 6.59 5.14
N GLY A 47 -7.49 7.53 4.74
CA GLY A 47 -6.87 8.49 5.66
C GLY A 47 -5.77 7.91 6.55
N ALA A 48 -5.39 6.65 6.35
CA ALA A 48 -4.32 6.00 7.10
C ALA A 48 -3.13 5.63 6.23
N VAL A 49 -1.93 5.74 6.79
CA VAL A 49 -0.67 5.25 6.19
C VAL A 49 -0.35 3.89 6.78
N HIS A 50 0.14 2.98 5.96
CA HIS A 50 0.41 1.61 6.36
C HIS A 50 1.89 1.25 6.15
N TRP A 51 2.40 0.38 7.01
CA TRP A 51 3.75 -0.17 6.92
C TRP A 51 3.74 -1.66 7.24
N LEU A 52 4.65 -2.39 6.64
CA LEU A 52 4.97 -3.73 7.11
C LEU A 52 5.89 -3.64 8.32
N ILE A 53 5.52 -4.33 9.38
CA ILE A 53 6.38 -4.64 10.51
C ILE A 53 7.13 -5.92 10.13
N VAL A 54 8.47 -5.85 10.11
CA VAL A 54 9.34 -6.96 9.74
C VAL A 54 10.34 -7.26 10.85
N PRO A 55 10.72 -8.53 11.08
CA PRO A 55 11.81 -8.85 12.01
C PRO A 55 13.13 -8.25 11.56
N ILE A 56 13.98 -7.85 12.52
CA ILE A 56 15.35 -7.41 12.23
C ILE A 56 16.18 -8.62 11.76
N CYS A 57 16.83 -8.49 10.59
CA CYS A 57 17.72 -9.50 10.04
C CYS A 57 18.88 -9.81 11.01
N GLY A 58 19.16 -11.11 11.25
CA GLY A 58 20.26 -11.56 12.11
C GLY A 58 19.84 -12.51 13.23
N ASN A 59 18.53 -12.73 13.44
CA ASN A 59 18.06 -13.74 14.38
C ASN A 59 18.10 -15.14 13.74
N PRO A 60 18.78 -16.15 14.34
CA PRO A 60 18.86 -17.51 13.82
C PRO A 60 17.51 -18.24 13.73
N ASN A 61 16.47 -17.73 14.39
CA ASN A 61 15.09 -18.17 14.22
C ASN A 61 14.31 -17.11 13.43
N PRO A 62 14.18 -17.23 12.10
CA PRO A 62 13.38 -16.31 11.31
C PRO A 62 11.90 -16.61 11.55
N VAL A 63 11.38 -16.27 12.73
CA VAL A 63 9.98 -16.53 13.07
C VAL A 63 9.10 -15.75 12.10
N SER A 64 8.57 -16.50 11.17
CA SER A 64 7.76 -16.09 10.04
C SER A 64 6.39 -15.53 10.48
N GLU A 65 6.07 -15.64 11.77
CA GLU A 65 4.89 -15.09 12.47
C GLU A 65 4.97 -13.59 12.77
N LEU A 66 6.10 -12.92 12.51
CA LEU A 66 6.32 -11.53 12.92
C LEU A 66 5.83 -10.48 11.93
N HIS A 67 5.34 -10.89 10.76
CA HIS A 67 4.83 -9.94 9.78
C HIS A 67 3.46 -9.44 10.23
N SER A 68 3.35 -8.12 10.38
CA SER A 68 2.10 -7.43 10.68
C SER A 68 2.04 -6.15 9.88
N VAL A 69 0.84 -5.58 9.72
CA VAL A 69 0.65 -4.27 9.12
C VAL A 69 0.40 -3.27 10.24
N LEU A 70 1.30 -2.30 10.38
CA LEU A 70 1.02 -1.10 11.17
C LEU A 70 0.20 -0.15 10.32
N ALA A 71 -0.90 0.36 10.86
CA ALA A 71 -1.66 1.46 10.28
C ALA A 71 -1.63 2.66 11.22
N PHE A 72 -1.34 3.83 10.68
CA PHE A 72 -1.44 5.10 11.36
C PHE A 72 -2.55 5.92 10.71
N ASP A 73 -3.67 6.06 11.43
CA ASP A 73 -4.78 6.94 11.04
C ASP A 73 -4.35 8.39 11.26
N ILE A 74 -4.19 9.15 10.18
CA ILE A 74 -3.71 10.54 10.27
C ILE A 74 -4.77 11.44 10.92
N VAL A 75 -6.06 11.18 10.69
CA VAL A 75 -7.16 12.03 11.14
C VAL A 75 -7.38 11.87 12.64
N ASN A 76 -7.42 10.63 13.11
CA ASN A 76 -7.62 10.32 14.52
C ASN A 76 -6.31 10.25 15.31
N GLU A 77 -5.17 10.37 14.62
CA GLU A 77 -3.82 10.19 15.14
C GLU A 77 -3.68 8.88 15.94
N LYS A 78 -4.24 7.77 15.44
CA LYS A 78 -4.25 6.49 16.15
C LYS A 78 -3.50 5.40 15.40
N MET A 79 -2.70 4.63 16.14
CA MET A 79 -2.05 3.43 15.62
C MET A 79 -2.94 2.20 15.77
N ARG A 80 -2.90 1.31 14.78
CA ARG A 80 -3.52 -0.01 14.80
C ARG A 80 -2.60 -1.02 14.16
N VAL A 81 -2.68 -2.27 14.60
CA VAL A 81 -1.94 -3.38 13.99
C VAL A 81 -2.92 -4.40 13.45
N TYR A 82 -2.64 -4.88 12.23
CA TYR A 82 -3.38 -5.95 11.60
C TYR A 82 -2.45 -7.13 11.30
N LYS A 83 -2.95 -8.34 11.49
CA LYS A 83 -2.28 -9.56 11.03
C LYS A 83 -2.30 -9.62 9.50
N ILE A 84 -1.21 -10.12 8.93
CA ILE A 84 -1.15 -10.44 7.50
C ILE A 84 -1.95 -11.72 7.20
N PRO A 85 -2.38 -11.95 5.94
CA PRO A 85 -3.23 -13.10 5.60
C PRO A 85 -2.54 -14.46 5.53
N VAL A 86 -1.22 -14.49 5.70
CA VAL A 86 -0.44 -15.71 5.50
C VAL A 86 0.38 -15.97 6.75
N GLN A 87 0.24 -17.17 7.29
CA GLN A 87 1.26 -17.72 8.17
C GLN A 87 2.43 -18.13 7.29
N LEU A 88 3.42 -17.25 7.15
CA LEU A 88 4.69 -17.64 6.55
C LEU A 88 5.20 -18.79 7.43
N LYS A 89 5.56 -19.94 6.85
CA LYS A 89 6.13 -21.07 7.62
C LYS A 89 7.65 -20.95 7.64
N ASN A 90 8.25 -21.43 8.73
CA ASN A 90 9.66 -21.33 9.06
C ASN A 90 10.59 -22.23 8.19
N ASP A 91 10.06 -22.82 7.13
CA ASP A 91 10.77 -23.82 6.32
C ASP A 91 11.73 -23.15 5.32
N ASN A 92 12.83 -22.54 5.77
CA ASN A 92 13.94 -22.06 4.92
C ASN A 92 13.58 -21.22 3.67
N ASN A 93 12.34 -20.78 3.56
CA ASN A 93 11.78 -20.16 2.37
C ASN A 93 12.00 -18.67 2.48
N ARG A 94 12.88 -18.14 1.62
CA ARG A 94 13.07 -16.70 1.49
C ARG A 94 11.81 -16.13 0.87
N SER A 95 10.90 -15.62 1.71
CA SER A 95 9.71 -14.92 1.25
C SER A 95 9.90 -13.43 1.39
N ASN A 96 9.74 -12.72 0.28
CA ASN A 96 9.67 -11.26 0.30
C ASN A 96 8.22 -10.83 0.26
N THR A 97 7.92 -9.75 0.97
CA THR A 97 6.57 -9.22 1.05
C THR A 97 6.54 -7.77 0.60
N SER A 98 5.38 -7.35 0.09
CA SER A 98 5.10 -5.96 -0.21
C SER A 98 3.66 -5.63 0.18
N LEU A 99 3.41 -4.35 0.41
CA LEU A 99 2.11 -3.83 0.79
C LEU A 99 1.81 -2.61 -0.10
N GLY A 100 0.57 -2.50 -0.57
CA GLY A 100 0.14 -1.48 -1.51
C GLY A 100 -1.37 -1.30 -1.47
N VAL A 101 -1.91 -0.51 -2.41
CA VAL A 101 -3.36 -0.38 -2.61
C VAL A 101 -3.70 -0.87 -4.01
N LEU A 102 -4.70 -1.73 -4.12
CA LEU A 102 -5.18 -2.21 -5.41
C LEU A 102 -6.71 -2.20 -5.43
N GLY A 103 -7.30 -1.42 -6.33
CA GLY A 103 -8.75 -1.28 -6.46
C GLY A 103 -9.43 -0.79 -5.18
N GLY A 104 -8.82 0.15 -4.46
CA GLY A 104 -9.35 0.68 -3.20
C GLY A 104 -9.27 -0.29 -2.01
N CYS A 105 -8.63 -1.44 -2.17
CA CYS A 105 -8.37 -2.38 -1.09
C CYS A 105 -6.90 -2.34 -0.68
N LEU A 106 -6.62 -2.52 0.60
CA LEU A 106 -5.26 -2.79 1.06
C LEU A 106 -4.81 -4.12 0.43
N CYS A 107 -3.64 -4.12 -0.19
CA CYS A 107 -3.14 -5.23 -0.98
C CYS A 107 -1.81 -5.72 -0.42
N PHE A 108 -1.77 -7.00 -0.04
CA PHE A 108 -0.57 -7.65 0.43
C PHE A 108 -0.09 -8.64 -0.62
N VAL A 109 1.19 -8.60 -0.96
CA VAL A 109 1.81 -9.56 -1.88
C VAL A 109 2.92 -10.29 -1.18
N VAL A 110 2.91 -11.62 -1.31
CA VAL A 110 4.00 -12.49 -0.84
C VAL A 110 4.62 -13.20 -2.04
N ASN A 111 5.95 -13.12 -2.13
CA ASN A 111 6.75 -13.98 -2.98
C ASN A 111 7.08 -15.25 -2.20
N VAL A 112 6.58 -16.39 -2.67
CA VAL A 112 6.87 -17.70 -2.07
C VAL A 112 7.93 -18.37 -2.91
N GLN A 113 9.11 -18.54 -2.33
CA GLN A 113 10.23 -19.24 -2.95
C GLN A 113 10.68 -20.40 -2.06
N ASN A 114 10.55 -21.62 -2.57
CA ASN A 114 11.10 -22.83 -1.96
C ASN A 114 11.99 -23.57 -2.97
N ALA A 115 12.60 -24.69 -2.57
CA ALA A 115 13.53 -25.44 -3.42
C ALA A 115 12.92 -25.93 -4.75
N LYS A 116 11.58 -26.06 -4.84
CA LYS A 116 10.86 -26.62 -5.99
C LYS A 116 9.99 -25.59 -6.72
N ASP A 117 9.46 -24.59 -6.01
CA ASP A 117 8.44 -23.66 -6.48
C ASP A 117 8.80 -22.20 -6.23
N MET A 118 8.40 -21.35 -7.18
CA MET A 118 8.47 -19.89 -7.05
C MET A 118 7.18 -19.28 -7.62
N TYR A 119 6.39 -18.62 -6.79
CA TYR A 119 5.15 -17.96 -7.20
C TYR A 119 4.86 -16.76 -6.32
N TYR A 120 3.93 -15.91 -6.78
CA TYR A 120 3.44 -14.79 -5.99
C TYR A 120 1.99 -15.01 -5.61
N GLU A 121 1.63 -14.71 -4.37
CA GLU A 121 0.24 -14.61 -3.95
C GLU A 121 -0.14 -13.16 -3.70
N VAL A 122 -1.25 -12.74 -4.28
CA VAL A 122 -1.81 -11.39 -4.11
C VAL A 122 -3.08 -11.50 -3.29
N TRP A 123 -3.13 -10.77 -2.19
CA TRP A 123 -4.21 -10.77 -1.23
C TRP A 123 -4.81 -9.37 -1.10
N LEU A 124 -6.14 -9.27 -1.03
CA LEU A 124 -6.85 -8.02 -0.80
C LEU A 124 -7.65 -8.08 0.49
N MET A 125 -7.55 -7.05 1.33
CA MET A 125 -8.44 -6.85 2.49
C MET A 125 -9.76 -6.29 1.99
N LYS A 126 -10.75 -7.18 1.75
CA LYS A 126 -12.02 -6.81 1.11
C LYS A 126 -12.87 -5.86 1.95
N LYS A 127 -12.72 -5.90 3.27
CA LYS A 127 -13.32 -4.96 4.21
C LYS A 127 -12.20 -4.33 5.03
N TYR A 128 -11.93 -3.05 4.79
CA TYR A 128 -10.85 -2.34 5.46
C TYR A 128 -10.95 -2.45 7.00
N GLY A 129 -9.83 -2.76 7.65
CA GLY A 129 -9.74 -2.96 9.10
C GLY A 129 -10.27 -4.30 9.61
N VAL A 130 -10.79 -5.19 8.74
CA VAL A 130 -11.29 -6.52 9.12
C VAL A 130 -10.30 -7.59 8.65
N GLU A 131 -9.50 -8.13 9.57
CA GLU A 131 -8.45 -9.12 9.27
C GLU A 131 -9.00 -10.37 8.56
N SER A 132 -10.15 -10.87 8.98
CA SER A 132 -10.79 -12.06 8.36
C SER A 132 -11.29 -11.81 6.94
N SER A 133 -11.27 -10.56 6.46
CA SER A 133 -11.69 -10.21 5.10
C SER A 133 -10.58 -10.31 4.06
N TRP A 134 -9.34 -10.61 4.48
CA TRP A 134 -8.28 -10.87 3.53
C TRP A 134 -8.64 -12.05 2.61
N THR A 135 -8.57 -11.81 1.31
CA THR A 135 -8.92 -12.80 0.28
C THR A 135 -7.78 -12.89 -0.73
N LYS A 136 -7.30 -14.11 -1.00
CA LYS A 136 -6.36 -14.37 -2.08
C LYS A 136 -7.07 -14.17 -3.40
N VAL A 137 -6.62 -13.22 -4.21
CA VAL A 137 -7.23 -12.90 -5.50
C VAL A 137 -6.44 -13.44 -6.68
N TYR A 138 -5.10 -13.47 -6.57
CA TYR A 138 -4.24 -14.00 -7.63
C TYR A 138 -3.17 -14.92 -7.05
N LYS A 139 -2.94 -16.02 -7.77
CA LYS A 139 -1.71 -16.81 -7.66
C LYS A 139 -0.98 -16.70 -9.00
N ILE A 140 0.16 -16.04 -8.99
CA ILE A 140 1.00 -15.81 -10.17
C ILE A 140 2.07 -16.89 -10.19
N GLU A 141 1.84 -17.92 -10.99
CA GLU A 141 2.71 -19.10 -11.08
C GLU A 141 4.09 -18.77 -11.68
N LYS A 142 5.05 -19.66 -11.43
CA LYS A 142 6.37 -19.62 -12.06
C LYS A 142 6.24 -19.49 -13.59
N GLY A 143 6.99 -18.57 -14.18
CA GLY A 143 6.99 -18.34 -15.63
C GLY A 143 5.74 -17.62 -16.16
N ALA A 144 4.76 -17.27 -15.32
CA ALA A 144 3.68 -16.38 -15.73
C ALA A 144 4.19 -14.95 -15.95
N MET A 145 5.24 -14.55 -15.22
CA MET A 145 5.95 -13.30 -15.42
C MET A 145 7.08 -13.45 -16.44
N PRO A 146 7.46 -12.36 -17.15
CA PRO A 146 8.56 -12.40 -18.12
C PRO A 146 9.91 -12.73 -17.48
N GLU A 147 10.06 -12.45 -16.18
CA GLU A 147 11.30 -12.61 -15.42
C GLU A 147 10.95 -12.98 -13.96
N ALA A 148 11.94 -13.47 -13.21
CA ALA A 148 11.83 -13.72 -11.78
C ALA A 148 12.16 -12.44 -11.00
N PHE A 149 11.18 -11.89 -10.27
CA PHE A 149 11.35 -10.68 -9.47
C PHE A 149 11.62 -11.02 -8.01
N TRP A 150 12.54 -10.31 -7.38
CA TRP A 150 12.81 -10.40 -5.94
C TRP A 150 11.56 -10.06 -5.12
N SER A 151 10.88 -8.99 -5.52
CA SER A 151 9.57 -8.58 -5.01
C SER A 151 8.75 -7.96 -6.13
N ILE A 152 7.43 -8.04 -6.00
CA ILE A 152 6.49 -7.28 -6.83
C ILE A 152 5.53 -6.51 -5.93
N GLU A 153 5.10 -5.36 -6.38
CA GLU A 153 4.19 -4.44 -5.69
C GLU A 153 3.09 -4.02 -6.67
N PRO A 154 1.81 -4.18 -6.32
CA PRO A 154 0.72 -3.78 -7.18
C PRO A 154 0.55 -2.26 -7.13
N LEU A 155 0.38 -1.64 -8.29
CA LEU A 155 0.19 -0.20 -8.41
C LEU A 155 -1.26 0.14 -8.73
N ILE A 156 -1.82 -0.46 -9.78
CA ILE A 156 -3.15 -0.11 -10.26
C ILE A 156 -3.76 -1.20 -11.15
N PHE A 157 -5.08 -1.22 -11.26
CA PHE A 157 -5.79 -1.93 -12.32
C PHE A 157 -5.75 -1.14 -13.64
N SER A 158 -5.79 -1.84 -14.77
CA SER A 158 -6.15 -1.21 -16.06
C SER A 158 -7.57 -0.64 -15.99
N GLY A 159 -7.89 0.30 -16.87
CA GLY A 159 -9.23 0.94 -16.88
C GLY A 159 -10.40 -0.04 -17.05
N ASN A 160 -10.18 -1.22 -17.64
CA ASN A 160 -11.17 -2.29 -17.76
C ASN A 160 -11.08 -3.37 -16.67
N GLY A 161 -10.21 -3.21 -15.67
CA GLY A 161 -10.02 -4.16 -14.56
C GLY A 161 -9.35 -5.49 -14.94
N LYS A 162 -9.03 -5.74 -16.21
CA LYS A 162 -8.51 -7.03 -16.70
C LYS A 162 -6.99 -7.21 -16.52
N LYS A 163 -6.28 -6.15 -16.16
CA LYS A 163 -4.83 -6.20 -15.94
C LYS A 163 -4.45 -5.48 -14.67
N VAL A 164 -3.37 -5.93 -14.04
CA VAL A 164 -2.74 -5.26 -12.91
C VAL A 164 -1.36 -4.80 -13.34
N LEU A 165 -1.04 -3.53 -13.07
CA LEU A 165 0.31 -3.03 -13.21
C LEU A 165 1.08 -3.32 -11.93
N PHE A 166 2.17 -4.07 -12.05
CA PHE A 166 3.11 -4.32 -10.97
C PHE A 166 4.39 -3.53 -11.18
N ARG A 167 4.94 -3.04 -10.08
CA ARG A 167 6.35 -2.66 -9.95
C ARG A 167 7.12 -3.87 -9.43
N GLY A 168 8.13 -4.33 -10.16
CA GLY A 168 8.98 -5.46 -9.77
C GLY A 168 10.43 -5.04 -9.59
N ILE A 169 11.15 -5.69 -8.67
CA ILE A 169 12.60 -5.52 -8.50
C ILE A 169 13.32 -6.74 -9.06
N HIS A 170 14.21 -6.54 -10.03
CA HIS A 170 15.02 -7.59 -10.64
C HIS A 170 16.48 -7.14 -10.75
N PHE A 171 17.41 -7.89 -10.14
CA PHE A 171 18.83 -7.53 -10.02
C PHE A 171 19.05 -6.07 -9.60
N GLY A 172 18.32 -5.61 -8.59
CA GLY A 172 18.42 -4.24 -8.08
C GLY A 172 17.80 -3.16 -8.98
N ARG A 173 17.16 -3.53 -10.09
CA ARG A 173 16.52 -2.57 -11.01
C ARG A 173 15.01 -2.63 -10.91
N VAL A 174 14.37 -1.47 -10.99
CA VAL A 174 12.91 -1.39 -11.08
C VAL A 174 12.45 -1.72 -12.49
N LYS A 175 11.42 -2.56 -12.60
CA LYS A 175 10.69 -2.86 -13.84
C LYS A 175 9.19 -2.76 -13.61
N PHE A 176 8.46 -2.49 -14.67
CA PHE A 176 7.00 -2.48 -14.66
C PHE A 176 6.45 -3.61 -15.49
N ILE A 177 5.37 -4.24 -15.02
CA ILE A 177 4.78 -5.44 -15.65
C ILE A 177 3.27 -5.28 -15.68
N TRP A 178 2.67 -5.36 -16.87
CA TRP A 178 1.24 -5.58 -16.99
C TRP A 178 0.97 -7.08 -16.88
N TYR A 179 0.31 -7.50 -15.80
CA TYR A 179 -0.19 -8.86 -15.63
C TYR A 179 -1.65 -8.92 -16.05
N ASP A 180 -1.94 -9.71 -17.08
CA ASP A 180 -3.29 -10.01 -17.53
C ASP A 180 -3.87 -11.12 -16.68
N VAL A 181 -4.93 -10.82 -15.91
CA VAL A 181 -5.48 -11.73 -14.90
C VAL A 181 -6.24 -12.88 -15.55
N GLU A 182 -6.86 -12.64 -16.71
CA GLU A 182 -7.61 -13.66 -17.46
C GLU A 182 -6.64 -14.62 -18.15
N LYS A 183 -5.61 -14.07 -18.81
CA LYS A 183 -4.59 -14.86 -19.54
C LYS A 183 -3.51 -15.43 -18.63
N LYS A 184 -3.47 -15.01 -17.36
CA LYS A 184 -2.45 -15.37 -16.37
C LYS A 184 -1.03 -15.15 -16.90
N ARG A 185 -0.80 -14.02 -17.57
CA ARG A 185 0.48 -13.71 -18.24
C ARG A 185 0.91 -12.27 -18.05
N GLY A 186 2.15 -12.08 -17.66
CA GLY A 186 2.83 -10.81 -17.52
C GLY A 186 3.51 -10.38 -18.82
N LYS A 187 3.50 -9.08 -19.10
CA LYS A 187 4.30 -8.44 -20.14
C LYS A 187 5.03 -7.23 -19.58
N SER A 188 6.34 -7.15 -19.82
CA SER A 188 7.15 -6.01 -19.41
C SER A 188 6.67 -4.73 -20.10
N VAL A 189 6.65 -3.64 -19.33
CA VAL A 189 6.40 -2.29 -19.81
C VAL A 189 7.74 -1.57 -19.92
N LYS A 190 8.04 -1.05 -21.11
CA LYS A 190 9.24 -0.24 -21.34
C LYS A 190 8.86 1.23 -21.21
N ILE A 191 9.49 1.91 -20.28
CA ILE A 191 9.43 3.37 -20.15
C ILE A 191 10.81 3.88 -20.56
N GLN A 192 10.86 4.75 -21.57
CA GLN A 192 12.12 5.32 -22.03
C GLN A 192 12.68 6.27 -20.97
N ASN A 193 14.02 6.32 -20.85
CA ASN A 193 14.74 7.21 -19.93
C ASN A 193 14.35 7.06 -18.45
N PHE A 194 13.91 5.87 -18.07
CA PHE A 194 13.49 5.59 -16.70
C PHE A 194 14.71 5.34 -15.79
N PRO A 195 14.78 5.94 -14.58
CA PRO A 195 15.92 5.74 -13.68
C PRO A 195 16.04 4.27 -13.24
N ALA A 196 17.28 3.81 -13.05
CA ALA A 196 17.56 2.41 -12.68
C ALA A 196 16.94 2.01 -11.33
N MET A 197 16.90 2.97 -10.40
CA MET A 197 16.22 2.87 -9.11
C MET A 197 15.55 4.18 -8.78
N PHE A 198 14.36 4.09 -8.20
CA PHE A 198 13.69 5.19 -7.52
C PHE A 198 12.83 4.60 -6.41
N THR A 199 12.75 5.32 -5.29
CA THR A 199 11.79 5.06 -4.23
C THR A 199 10.54 5.89 -4.53
N SER A 200 9.37 5.25 -4.61
CA SER A 200 8.11 5.97 -4.66
C SER A 200 7.38 5.76 -3.35
N SER A 201 7.30 6.82 -2.56
CA SER A 201 6.34 6.97 -1.48
C SER A 201 5.58 8.26 -1.71
N VAL A 202 4.81 8.32 -2.80
CA VAL A 202 3.90 9.44 -3.04
C VAL A 202 2.49 8.89 -2.99
N THR A 203 1.83 9.11 -1.87
CA THR A 203 0.39 8.89 -1.76
C THR A 203 -0.29 10.24 -1.83
N SER A 204 -0.73 10.64 -3.02
CA SER A 204 -1.65 11.76 -3.14
C SER A 204 -3.02 11.28 -2.69
N ILE A 205 -3.44 11.64 -1.47
CA ILE A 205 -4.85 11.61 -1.11
C ILE A 205 -5.46 12.79 -1.87
N GLY A 206 -6.22 12.52 -2.92
CA GLY A 206 -6.97 13.56 -3.61
C GLY A 206 -8.01 14.16 -2.66
N SER A 207 -7.65 15.24 -1.97
CA SER A 207 -8.63 16.10 -1.32
C SER A 207 -9.19 17.03 -2.39
N LEU A 208 -10.52 17.07 -2.54
CA LEU A 208 -11.20 18.07 -3.39
C LEU A 208 -11.19 19.48 -2.78
N LEU A 209 -10.50 19.68 -1.65
CA LEU A 209 -10.29 21.01 -1.10
C LEU A 209 -9.08 21.63 -1.79
N LEU A 210 -9.33 22.70 -2.55
CA LEU A 210 -8.29 23.65 -2.94
C LEU A 210 -7.53 24.07 -1.68
N LEU A 211 -6.20 23.98 -1.72
CA LEU A 211 -5.32 24.40 -0.63
C LEU A 211 -5.36 25.92 -0.41
N ASP A 212 -5.93 26.66 -1.34
CA ASP A 212 -6.19 28.09 -1.24
C ASP A 212 -7.60 28.29 -0.68
N GLY A 213 -7.64 28.75 0.58
CA GLY A 213 -8.84 28.87 1.37
C GLY A 213 -9.78 30.00 0.94
N ASP A 214 -10.38 29.89 -0.23
CA ASP A 214 -11.55 30.69 -0.63
C ASP A 214 -12.74 29.76 -0.85
N ASN A 215 -13.45 29.45 0.24
CA ASN A 215 -14.80 28.90 0.17
C ASN A 215 -15.80 30.03 -0.11
N ASP A 216 -15.74 30.63 -1.30
CA ASP A 216 -16.92 31.28 -1.88
C ASP A 216 -17.62 30.26 -2.77
N VAL A 217 -18.51 29.51 -2.14
CA VAL A 217 -19.50 28.69 -2.85
C VAL A 217 -20.39 29.65 -3.65
N ILE A 218 -20.03 29.88 -4.92
CA ILE A 218 -20.95 30.48 -5.88
C ILE A 218 -22.06 29.44 -6.11
N GLY A 219 -23.15 29.59 -5.35
CA GLY A 219 -24.39 28.87 -5.61
C GLY A 219 -24.91 29.16 -7.03
N PRO A 220 -25.67 28.25 -7.65
CA PRO A 220 -26.17 28.43 -9.00
C PRO A 220 -27.04 29.69 -9.09
N ARG A 221 -26.67 30.61 -9.99
CA ARG A 221 -27.47 31.80 -10.33
C ARG A 221 -28.89 31.37 -10.72
N GLN A 222 -29.88 31.73 -9.90
CA GLN A 222 -31.28 31.67 -10.30
C GLN A 222 -31.52 32.68 -11.43
N ASN A 223 -31.81 32.18 -12.63
CA ASN A 223 -32.33 32.99 -13.73
C ASN A 223 -33.76 33.44 -13.39
N LYS A 224 -33.92 34.62 -12.80
CA LYS A 224 -35.21 35.32 -12.77
C LYS A 224 -35.47 35.92 -14.15
N ARG A 225 -36.30 35.24 -14.96
CA ARG A 225 -36.96 35.84 -16.13
C ARG A 225 -38.01 36.83 -15.62
N THR A 226 -37.75 38.13 -15.76
CA THR A 226 -38.78 39.17 -15.68
C THR A 226 -39.47 39.29 -17.03
N ARG A 227 -40.75 38.90 -17.07
CA ARG A 227 -41.65 39.13 -18.19
C ARG A 227 -42.20 40.55 -18.02
N SER A 228 -41.76 41.49 -18.86
CA SER A 228 -42.37 42.83 -18.93
C SER A 228 -43.51 42.82 -19.94
N GLU A 229 -44.73 42.99 -19.44
CA GLU A 229 -45.86 43.47 -20.22
C GLU A 229 -45.59 44.92 -20.64
N ARG A 230 -45.81 45.23 -21.91
CA ARG A 230 -46.08 46.61 -22.35
C ARG A 230 -47.37 46.62 -23.14
N ARG A 231 -48.39 47.23 -22.53
CA ARG A 231 -49.52 47.86 -23.19
C ARG A 231 -49.01 48.98 -24.11
N ARG A 232 -49.41 48.95 -25.37
CA ARG A 232 -50.09 50.05 -26.09
C ARG A 232 -50.67 49.50 -27.38
#